data_AF-A0A7H0GSC2-F1
#
_entry.id   AF-A0A7H0GSC2-F1
#
_cell.length_a   1.000
_cell.length_b   1.000
_cell.length_c   1.000
_cell.angle_alpha   90.00
_cell.angle_beta   90.00
_cell.angle_gamma   90.00
#
_symmetry.space_group_name_H-M   'P 1'
#
loop_
_entity.id
_entity.type
_entity.pdbx_description
1 polymer ?
#
loop_
_entity_poly.entity_id
_entity_poly.type
_entity_poly.pdbx_seq_one_letter_code
_entity_poly.pdbx_strand_id
1 'polypeptide(L)'
;MSGFFTAETGTTPKCESYDPATNTWTYLADMPLPVTHAGVATDGNKIYVAGGFTGLEAGKPNTDALQIYDVSTNTWSSGPKLPAVMGGNALVRVGRKLHSFGGMMPDRQTGNAAHYVLDLDNLAAGWSNAAPMPLPRCHFASAVVAGKIYALGGQTGHDGPVLDVSAANVYDPATNTWSDLKALPYARSHSESATFVADGKITLVGGVSLNNNILNTITTYDPTTDTWTEQAPLPVNLFGPSAEVIGEELFVSNGSLNARTNPQTTARKRHFPRTPNYKIGFSPAQVQLTATQGSTTSKEVLLWSLSGAPTYSIATNQLPPWLTVSPATGTLDLLGGSEVTLTVNTTSLSAGNYSATITATAPGYPNATLPVSLTVSGSAAAVKVLYLYGSIPPAEVDMKLSDTGTTGMSQFNQALKDVGMVTTEALDASITLNATTLNQYKVLILSSNNRRFTDAEKAAVATWVNAGGGLVAWSDGAFGGASIARRAP
;
A
#
# COMPACT_ATOMS: atom_id res chain seq x y z
N MET A 1 -6.63 21.54 7.87
CA MET A 1 -7.69 22.41 7.31
C MET A 1 -8.90 22.39 8.23
N SER A 2 -9.03 23.36 9.14
CA SER A 2 -10.28 23.55 9.89
C SER A 2 -11.31 24.31 9.07
N GLY A 3 -12.57 24.27 9.48
CA GLY A 3 -13.63 24.89 8.70
C GLY A 3 -14.84 25.29 9.54
N PHE A 4 -15.63 26.18 8.95
CA PHE A 4 -16.92 26.64 9.44
C PHE A 4 -17.86 26.76 8.25
N PHE A 5 -19.17 26.77 8.52
CA PHE A 5 -20.15 26.90 7.45
C PHE A 5 -20.90 28.22 7.60
N THR A 6 -20.82 29.12 6.61
CA THR A 6 -21.78 30.21 6.46
C THR A 6 -22.31 30.25 5.03
N ALA A 7 -23.49 30.84 4.82
CA ALA A 7 -24.05 31.02 3.48
C ALA A 7 -23.21 31.92 2.56
N GLU A 8 -22.27 32.69 3.11
CA GLU A 8 -21.45 33.68 2.39
C GLU A 8 -20.01 33.21 2.17
N THR A 9 -19.62 32.06 2.71
CA THR A 9 -18.24 31.55 2.62
C THR A 9 -18.08 30.61 1.43
N GLY A 10 -17.01 30.81 0.66
CA GLY A 10 -16.56 29.89 -0.40
C GLY A 10 -15.26 29.18 -0.01
N THR A 11 -14.80 28.27 -0.86
CA THR A 11 -13.42 27.78 -0.79
C THR A 11 -12.45 28.94 -1.06
N THR A 12 -11.31 28.95 -0.36
CA THR A 12 -10.28 29.97 -0.53
C THR A 12 -8.99 29.31 -1.01
N PRO A 13 -8.25 29.93 -1.97
CA PRO A 13 -6.91 29.48 -2.32
C PRO A 13 -5.86 29.85 -1.26
N LYS A 14 -6.17 30.82 -0.39
CA LYS A 14 -5.19 31.43 0.51
C LYS A 14 -4.57 30.40 1.45
N CYS A 15 -3.24 30.45 1.52
CA CYS A 15 -2.44 29.61 2.40
C CYS A 15 -1.60 30.49 3.31
N GLU A 16 -1.56 30.15 4.60
CA GLU A 16 -0.82 30.92 5.60
C GLU A 16 -0.11 29.96 6.56
N SER A 17 1.09 30.33 7.03
CA SER A 17 1.80 29.62 8.11
C SER A 17 1.86 30.48 9.36
N TYR A 18 1.64 29.86 10.51
CA TYR A 18 1.78 30.48 11.82
C TYR A 18 3.02 29.96 12.54
N ASP A 19 3.88 30.86 12.99
CA ASP A 19 5.01 30.55 13.86
C ASP A 19 4.66 30.88 15.33
N PRO A 20 4.52 29.88 16.22
CA PRO A 20 4.19 30.11 17.61
C PRO A 20 5.34 30.73 18.43
N ALA A 21 6.60 30.59 18.00
CA ALA A 21 7.75 31.14 18.72
C ALA A 21 7.83 32.66 18.56
N THR A 22 7.50 33.15 17.37
CA THR A 22 7.47 34.59 17.06
C THR A 22 6.07 35.20 17.11
N ASN A 23 5.02 34.37 17.21
CA ASN A 23 3.62 34.76 17.14
C ASN A 23 3.30 35.55 15.86
N THR A 24 3.73 35.04 14.71
CA THR A 24 3.59 35.72 13.42
C THR A 24 2.90 34.83 12.39
N TRP A 25 2.09 35.45 11.53
CA TRP A 25 1.51 34.82 10.35
C TRP A 25 2.27 35.26 9.10
N THR A 26 2.55 34.31 8.21
CA THR A 26 3.18 34.56 6.92
C THR A 26 2.28 34.04 5.81
N TYR A 27 2.07 34.88 4.80
CA TYR A 27 1.34 34.49 3.59
C TYR A 27 2.19 33.58 2.71
N LEU A 28 1.60 32.49 2.22
CA LEU A 28 2.24 31.51 1.34
C LEU A 28 1.64 31.60 -0.06
N ALA A 29 2.22 30.85 -1.01
CA ALA A 29 1.66 30.73 -2.34
C ALA A 29 0.24 30.15 -2.30
N ASP A 30 -0.64 30.75 -3.08
CA ASP A 30 -2.03 30.34 -3.20
C ASP A 30 -2.16 28.93 -3.78
N MET A 31 -3.04 28.14 -3.18
CA MET A 31 -3.42 26.81 -3.65
C MET A 31 -4.09 26.91 -5.03
N PRO A 32 -3.58 26.22 -6.07
CA PRO A 32 -4.10 26.36 -7.43
C PRO A 32 -5.57 25.98 -7.59
N LEU A 33 -6.01 24.94 -6.87
CA LEU A 33 -7.40 24.52 -6.81
C LEU A 33 -7.90 24.68 -5.36
N PRO A 34 -8.70 25.72 -5.06
CA PRO A 34 -9.32 25.90 -3.75
C PRO A 34 -10.18 24.69 -3.37
N VAL A 35 -9.85 24.04 -2.26
CA VAL A 35 -10.63 22.92 -1.71
C VAL A 35 -10.91 23.10 -0.22
N THR A 36 -11.98 22.47 0.25
CA THR A 36 -12.25 22.22 1.67
C THR A 36 -12.46 20.74 1.90
N HIS A 37 -12.42 20.29 3.16
CA HIS A 37 -12.66 18.88 3.53
C HIS A 37 -11.79 17.91 2.73
N ALA A 38 -10.58 18.32 2.33
CA ALA A 38 -9.63 17.45 1.64
C ALA A 38 -8.75 16.73 2.67
N GLY A 39 -8.29 15.54 2.31
CA GLY A 39 -7.25 14.85 3.08
C GLY A 39 -5.93 15.61 2.98
N VAL A 40 -5.24 15.79 4.11
CA VAL A 40 -3.93 16.47 4.17
C VAL A 40 -2.90 15.60 4.88
N ALA A 41 -1.74 15.43 4.27
CA ALA A 41 -0.58 14.76 4.86
C ALA A 41 0.71 15.55 4.61
N THR A 42 1.77 15.27 5.38
CA THR A 42 3.09 15.89 5.20
C THR A 42 4.21 14.88 5.42
N ASP A 43 5.32 15.09 4.73
CA ASP A 43 6.60 14.43 5.00
C ASP A 43 7.66 15.38 5.58
N GLY A 44 7.22 16.54 6.06
CA GLY A 44 8.07 17.60 6.62
C GLY A 44 8.55 18.59 5.57
N ASN A 45 8.82 18.14 4.33
CA ASN A 45 9.28 19.01 3.24
C ASN A 45 8.15 19.40 2.30
N LYS A 46 7.15 18.52 2.15
CA LYS A 46 5.99 18.74 1.28
C LYS A 46 4.69 18.53 2.03
N ILE A 47 3.68 19.31 1.67
CA ILE A 47 2.29 19.14 2.11
C ILE A 47 1.49 18.62 0.92
N TYR A 48 0.79 17.52 1.14
CA TYR A 48 -0.03 16.84 0.14
C TYR A 48 -1.50 17.08 0.46
N VAL A 49 -2.26 17.53 -0.53
CA VAL A 49 -3.70 17.77 -0.42
C VAL A 49 -4.41 16.95 -1.50
N ALA A 50 -5.20 15.96 -1.08
CA ALA A 50 -5.84 15.02 -2.00
C ALA A 50 -7.37 15.03 -1.84
N GLY A 51 -8.07 15.24 -2.96
CA GLY A 51 -9.52 15.30 -3.02
C GLY A 51 -10.10 16.58 -2.40
N GLY A 52 -11.30 16.48 -1.85
CA GLY A 52 -12.02 17.59 -1.21
C GLY A 52 -13.14 18.18 -2.07
N PHE A 53 -13.89 19.11 -1.47
CA PHE A 53 -14.96 19.84 -2.15
C PHE A 53 -14.41 21.14 -2.73
N THR A 54 -14.73 21.42 -4.00
CA THR A 54 -14.27 22.64 -4.71
C THR A 54 -15.19 23.85 -4.48
N GLY A 55 -16.27 23.68 -3.72
CA GLY A 55 -17.19 24.74 -3.29
C GLY A 55 -18.06 24.29 -2.11
N LEU A 56 -18.71 25.23 -1.42
CA LEU A 56 -19.48 24.95 -0.20
C LEU A 56 -20.98 24.66 -0.43
N GLU A 57 -21.53 25.02 -1.58
CA GLU A 57 -22.95 24.76 -1.89
C GLU A 57 -23.20 23.26 -2.08
N ALA A 58 -24.37 22.77 -1.66
CA ALA A 58 -24.80 21.38 -1.89
C ALA A 58 -24.75 21.05 -3.39
N GLY A 59 -24.26 19.86 -3.74
CA GLY A 59 -24.09 19.43 -5.13
C GLY A 59 -22.92 20.05 -5.90
N LYS A 60 -22.09 20.92 -5.29
CA LYS A 60 -20.81 21.33 -5.91
C LYS A 60 -19.87 20.14 -6.05
N PRO A 61 -19.05 20.07 -7.12
CA PRO A 61 -18.25 18.90 -7.42
C PRO A 61 -17.12 18.71 -6.41
N ASN A 62 -16.87 17.45 -6.05
CA ASN A 62 -15.63 17.06 -5.39
C ASN A 62 -14.50 17.03 -6.44
N THR A 63 -13.26 16.86 -6.01
CA THR A 63 -12.12 16.68 -6.91
C THR A 63 -11.41 15.35 -6.66
N ASP A 64 -10.63 14.91 -7.65
CA ASP A 64 -9.66 13.82 -7.58
C ASP A 64 -8.22 14.33 -7.54
N ALA A 65 -8.02 15.66 -7.51
CA ALA A 65 -6.70 16.25 -7.59
C ALA A 65 -5.84 15.91 -6.37
N LEU A 66 -4.56 15.62 -6.64
CA LEU A 66 -3.49 15.68 -5.66
C LEU A 66 -2.68 16.97 -5.93
N GLN A 67 -2.72 17.89 -4.98
CA GLN A 67 -1.92 19.12 -4.99
C GLN A 67 -0.78 18.98 -3.99
N ILE A 68 0.43 19.35 -4.40
CA ILE A 68 1.65 19.16 -3.62
C ILE A 68 2.30 20.52 -3.43
N TYR A 69 2.35 20.98 -2.18
CA TYR A 69 3.05 22.20 -1.81
C TYR A 69 4.45 21.87 -1.33
N ASP A 70 5.45 22.51 -1.91
CA ASP A 70 6.83 22.46 -1.44
C ASP A 70 7.10 23.61 -0.48
N VAL A 71 7.42 23.25 0.77
CA VAL A 71 7.62 24.22 1.86
C VAL A 71 8.88 25.06 1.63
N SER A 72 9.90 24.49 1.00
CA SER A 72 11.21 25.14 0.82
C SER A 72 11.20 26.18 -0.30
N THR A 73 10.44 25.91 -1.36
CA THR A 73 10.35 26.81 -2.52
C THR A 73 9.10 27.67 -2.52
N ASN A 74 8.16 27.45 -1.61
CA ASN A 74 6.86 28.12 -1.56
C ASN A 74 6.12 28.01 -2.91
N THR A 75 6.03 26.78 -3.45
CA THR A 75 5.41 26.53 -4.75
C THR A 75 4.51 25.30 -4.72
N TRP A 76 3.47 25.32 -5.56
CA TRP A 76 2.59 24.19 -5.78
C TRP A 76 2.93 23.42 -7.07
N SER A 77 2.73 22.12 -7.03
CA SER A 77 2.72 21.24 -8.20
C SER A 77 1.55 20.25 -8.12
N SER A 78 1.28 19.55 -9.21
CA SER A 78 0.25 18.51 -9.26
C SER A 78 0.89 17.11 -9.19
N GLY A 79 0.25 16.22 -8.46
CA GLY A 79 0.56 14.79 -8.45
C GLY A 79 -0.41 13.96 -9.28
N PRO A 80 -0.26 12.62 -9.30
CA PRO A 80 -1.23 11.73 -9.94
C PRO A 80 -2.61 11.86 -9.28
N LYS A 81 -3.65 11.92 -10.10
CA LYS A 81 -5.05 12.02 -9.64
C LYS A 81 -5.47 10.76 -8.88
N LEU A 82 -6.29 10.94 -7.86
CA LEU A 82 -6.99 9.85 -7.20
C LEU A 82 -7.83 9.06 -8.22
N PRO A 83 -7.96 7.72 -8.09
CA PRO A 83 -8.79 6.93 -9.00
C PRO A 83 -10.29 7.23 -8.90
N ALA A 84 -10.73 7.94 -7.86
CA ALA A 84 -12.10 8.39 -7.68
C ALA A 84 -12.15 9.83 -7.17
N VAL A 85 -13.18 10.56 -7.58
CA VAL A 85 -13.51 11.90 -7.09
C VAL A 85 -14.17 11.78 -5.71
N MET A 86 -13.58 12.41 -4.68
CA MET A 86 -14.07 12.28 -3.31
C MET A 86 -13.83 13.53 -2.47
N GLY A 87 -14.66 13.76 -1.46
CA GLY A 87 -14.45 14.82 -0.47
C GLY A 87 -14.82 14.39 0.95
N GLY A 88 -14.17 14.97 1.95
CA GLY A 88 -14.23 14.51 3.34
C GLY A 88 -13.47 13.20 3.59
N ASN A 89 -12.52 12.86 2.71
CA ASN A 89 -11.63 11.70 2.84
C ASN A 89 -10.48 12.01 3.80
N ALA A 90 -9.87 10.95 4.35
CA ALA A 90 -8.59 11.06 5.04
C ALA A 90 -7.43 10.95 4.04
N LEU A 91 -6.31 11.58 4.38
CA LEU A 91 -5.00 11.33 3.78
C LEU A 91 -3.99 11.24 4.91
N VAL A 92 -3.28 10.13 5.02
CA VAL A 92 -2.21 9.95 6.00
C VAL A 92 -0.96 9.40 5.34
N ARG A 93 0.20 9.54 5.98
CA ARG A 93 1.47 8.98 5.49
C ARG A 93 1.94 7.85 6.39
N VAL A 94 2.36 6.73 5.80
CA VAL A 94 3.13 5.68 6.48
C VAL A 94 4.39 5.45 5.64
N GLY A 95 5.58 5.69 6.21
CA GLY A 95 6.83 5.66 5.46
C GLY A 95 6.82 6.65 4.28
N ARG A 96 7.08 6.17 3.06
CA ARG A 96 6.97 6.95 1.82
C ARG A 96 5.64 6.76 1.11
N LYS A 97 4.65 6.16 1.77
CA LYS A 97 3.34 5.88 1.18
C LYS A 97 2.27 6.82 1.72
N LEU A 98 1.55 7.46 0.81
CA LEU A 98 0.30 8.16 1.14
C LEU A 98 -0.87 7.20 1.03
N HIS A 99 -1.74 7.22 2.03
CA HIS A 99 -2.96 6.44 2.09
C HIS A 99 -4.17 7.39 2.07
N SER A 100 -4.99 7.31 1.02
CA SER A 100 -6.26 8.06 0.90
C SER A 100 -7.43 7.09 1.01
N PHE A 101 -8.41 7.38 1.87
CA PHE A 101 -9.54 6.48 2.09
C PHE A 101 -10.77 7.22 2.66
N GLY A 102 -11.94 6.60 2.52
CA GLY A 102 -13.20 7.18 2.93
C GLY A 102 -13.62 8.36 2.04
N GLY A 103 -14.40 9.27 2.62
CA GLY A 103 -14.97 10.42 1.92
C GLY A 103 -16.29 10.10 1.22
N MET A 104 -16.92 11.13 0.68
CA MET A 104 -18.15 11.04 -0.10
C MET A 104 -17.84 11.00 -1.59
N MET A 105 -18.59 10.17 -2.31
CA MET A 105 -18.62 10.09 -3.77
C MET A 105 -19.20 11.38 -4.38
N PRO A 106 -19.19 11.55 -5.72
CA PRO A 106 -19.65 12.78 -6.37
C PRO A 106 -21.10 13.18 -6.07
N ASP A 107 -21.94 12.24 -5.65
CA ASP A 107 -23.32 12.50 -5.21
C ASP A 107 -23.40 13.20 -3.84
N ARG A 108 -22.27 13.34 -3.14
CA ARG A 108 -22.13 13.95 -1.81
C ARG A 108 -23.08 13.36 -0.78
N GLN A 109 -23.31 12.05 -0.90
CA GLN A 109 -24.17 11.30 0.01
C GLN A 109 -23.68 9.87 0.20
N THR A 110 -23.18 9.22 -0.85
CA THR A 110 -22.66 7.86 -0.76
C THR A 110 -21.23 7.87 -0.25
N GLY A 111 -20.96 7.15 0.83
CA GLY A 111 -19.60 6.96 1.33
C GLY A 111 -18.76 6.10 0.38
N ASN A 112 -17.48 6.45 0.24
CA ASN A 112 -16.51 5.69 -0.53
C ASN A 112 -15.79 4.65 0.34
N ALA A 113 -15.84 3.38 -0.07
CA ALA A 113 -15.14 2.29 0.62
C ALA A 113 -13.66 2.16 0.20
N ALA A 114 -13.28 2.76 -0.94
CA ALA A 114 -11.98 2.52 -1.53
C ALA A 114 -10.84 3.08 -0.65
N HIS A 115 -9.72 2.36 -0.66
CA HIS A 115 -8.47 2.74 -0.01
C HIS A 115 -7.38 2.75 -1.07
N TYR A 116 -6.80 3.92 -1.32
CA TYR A 116 -5.78 4.12 -2.31
C TYR A 116 -4.42 4.37 -1.65
N VAL A 117 -3.36 3.82 -2.25
CA VAL A 117 -1.98 3.97 -1.79
C VAL A 117 -1.12 4.53 -2.91
N LEU A 118 -0.42 5.64 -2.65
CA LEU A 118 0.54 6.25 -3.56
C LEU A 118 1.94 6.16 -2.96
N ASP A 119 2.86 5.62 -3.75
CA ASP A 119 4.29 5.61 -3.44
C ASP A 119 4.90 6.96 -3.85
N LEU A 120 5.42 7.71 -2.87
CA LEU A 120 6.01 9.02 -3.10
C LEU A 120 7.35 8.96 -3.83
N ASP A 121 8.02 7.81 -3.82
CA ASP A 121 9.28 7.61 -4.52
C ASP A 121 9.05 7.14 -5.97
N ASN A 122 7.80 6.80 -6.32
CA ASN A 122 7.39 6.41 -7.68
C ASN A 122 6.00 6.96 -8.06
N LEU A 123 5.87 8.29 -8.10
CA LEU A 123 4.63 8.97 -8.47
C LEU A 123 4.10 8.55 -9.86
N ALA A 124 4.98 8.13 -10.77
CA ALA A 124 4.62 7.71 -12.13
C ALA A 124 3.81 6.40 -12.17
N ALA A 125 3.97 5.52 -11.17
CA ALA A 125 3.14 4.32 -11.02
C ALA A 125 1.69 4.65 -10.65
N GLY A 126 1.44 5.86 -10.12
CA GLY A 126 0.12 6.31 -9.70
C GLY A 126 -0.39 5.58 -8.46
N TRP A 127 -1.69 5.70 -8.21
CA TRP A 127 -2.35 5.12 -7.05
C TRP A 127 -2.64 3.62 -7.27
N SER A 128 -2.45 2.84 -6.22
CA SER A 128 -2.80 1.43 -6.14
C SER A 128 -3.95 1.20 -5.14
N ASN A 129 -4.62 0.05 -5.20
CA ASN A 129 -5.68 -0.29 -4.25
C ASN A 129 -5.13 -1.05 -3.04
N ALA A 130 -5.63 -0.69 -1.86
CA ALA A 130 -5.52 -1.45 -0.61
C ALA A 130 -6.89 -2.03 -0.21
N ALA A 131 -6.93 -2.81 0.88
CA ALA A 131 -8.18 -3.36 1.38
C ALA A 131 -9.20 -2.24 1.69
N PRO A 132 -10.46 -2.41 1.28
CA PRO A 132 -11.46 -1.38 1.43
C PRO A 132 -11.82 -1.16 2.90
N MET A 133 -12.16 0.08 3.22
CA MET A 133 -12.63 0.49 4.55
C MET A 133 -13.96 -0.21 4.88
N PRO A 134 -14.11 -0.84 6.07
CA PRO A 134 -15.30 -1.64 6.40
C PRO A 134 -16.61 -0.85 6.42
N LEU A 135 -16.57 0.40 6.90
CA LEU A 135 -17.71 1.31 6.91
C LEU A 135 -17.36 2.56 6.11
N PRO A 136 -17.91 2.72 4.89
CA PRO A 136 -17.76 3.92 4.07
C PRO A 136 -18.37 5.14 4.74
N ARG A 137 -17.56 6.16 5.00
CA ARG A 137 -17.95 7.37 5.74
C ARG A 137 -17.02 8.54 5.40
N CYS A 138 -17.40 9.74 5.79
CA CYS A 138 -16.56 10.94 5.69
C CYS A 138 -16.37 11.58 7.06
N HIS A 139 -15.58 12.65 7.09
CA HIS A 139 -15.45 13.55 8.25
C HIS A 139 -15.04 12.87 9.56
N PHE A 140 -14.23 11.82 9.45
CA PHE A 140 -13.71 11.04 10.58
C PHE A 140 -12.29 11.47 10.93
N ALA A 141 -11.94 11.30 12.19
CA ALA A 141 -10.57 11.46 12.64
C ALA A 141 -9.68 10.35 12.08
N SER A 142 -8.47 10.72 11.63
CA SER A 142 -7.46 9.77 11.16
C SER A 142 -6.11 10.03 11.78
N ALA A 143 -5.35 8.97 12.08
CA ALA A 143 -4.05 9.07 12.70
C ALA A 143 -3.15 7.87 12.35
N VAL A 144 -1.85 8.02 12.51
CA VAL A 144 -0.87 6.94 12.37
C VAL A 144 -0.17 6.72 13.71
N VAL A 145 -0.19 5.48 14.20
CA VAL A 145 0.51 5.08 15.42
C VAL A 145 1.14 3.73 15.20
N ALA A 146 2.44 3.60 15.52
CA ALA A 146 3.18 2.34 15.40
C ALA A 146 3.07 1.67 14.00
N GLY A 147 3.04 2.48 12.94
CA GLY A 147 2.90 2.00 11.55
C GLY A 147 1.51 1.51 11.17
N LYS A 148 0.49 1.74 11.99
CA LYS A 148 -0.92 1.43 11.69
C LYS A 148 -1.73 2.69 11.50
N ILE A 149 -2.78 2.59 10.69
CA ILE A 149 -3.65 3.72 10.34
C ILE A 149 -4.98 3.56 11.08
N TYR A 150 -5.42 4.60 11.78
CA TYR A 150 -6.64 4.60 12.57
C TYR A 150 -7.69 5.47 11.89
N ALA A 151 -8.94 5.00 11.87
CA ALA A 151 -10.11 5.73 11.38
C ALA A 151 -11.18 5.74 12.48
N LEU A 152 -11.48 6.92 13.02
CA LEU A 152 -12.21 7.09 14.28
C LEU A 152 -13.39 8.06 14.11
N GLY A 153 -14.60 7.60 14.41
CA GLY A 153 -15.83 8.37 14.25
C GLY A 153 -16.18 8.61 12.78
N GLY A 154 -16.72 9.78 12.47
CA GLY A 154 -17.18 10.21 11.16
C GLY A 154 -18.69 10.27 11.05
N GLN A 155 -19.16 10.45 9.81
CA GLN A 155 -20.57 10.43 9.48
C GLN A 155 -20.83 9.67 8.18
N THR A 156 -22.01 9.08 8.07
CA THR A 156 -22.58 8.61 6.80
C THR A 156 -23.55 9.65 6.26
N GLY A 157 -23.54 9.89 4.94
CA GLY A 157 -24.27 10.99 4.31
C GLY A 157 -23.63 12.36 4.52
N HIS A 158 -24.03 13.34 3.71
CA HIS A 158 -23.54 14.72 3.85
C HIS A 158 -24.57 15.77 3.42
N ASP A 159 -25.00 15.79 2.15
CA ASP A 159 -25.97 16.79 1.65
C ASP A 159 -27.44 16.38 1.91
N GLY A 160 -27.69 15.13 2.30
CA GLY A 160 -28.99 14.58 2.68
C GLY A 160 -29.06 14.19 4.16
N PRO A 161 -29.75 13.08 4.51
CA PRO A 161 -29.72 12.54 5.86
C PRO A 161 -28.28 12.23 6.28
N VAL A 162 -27.88 12.78 7.42
CA VAL A 162 -26.56 12.57 8.02
C VAL A 162 -26.71 11.74 9.30
N LEU A 163 -25.82 10.78 9.48
CA LEU A 163 -25.69 10.03 10.72
C LEU A 163 -24.24 10.05 11.20
N ASP A 164 -23.96 10.76 12.29
CA ASP A 164 -22.70 10.66 13.00
C ASP A 164 -22.56 9.26 13.62
N VAL A 165 -21.36 8.68 13.53
CA VAL A 165 -21.09 7.31 14.01
C VAL A 165 -19.96 7.29 15.05
N SER A 166 -19.96 6.25 15.89
CA SER A 166 -18.89 5.96 16.86
C SER A 166 -17.90 4.89 16.37
N ALA A 167 -17.99 4.49 15.09
CA ALA A 167 -17.17 3.44 14.52
C ALA A 167 -15.67 3.74 14.65
N ALA A 168 -14.88 2.72 14.99
CA ALA A 168 -13.44 2.80 15.11
C ALA A 168 -12.82 1.58 14.41
N ASN A 169 -11.92 1.82 13.46
CA ASN A 169 -11.23 0.78 12.73
C ASN A 169 -9.73 1.08 12.67
N VAL A 170 -8.91 0.03 12.61
CA VAL A 170 -7.47 0.13 12.34
C VAL A 170 -7.14 -0.63 11.07
N TYR A 171 -6.31 -0.04 10.22
CA TYR A 171 -5.71 -0.69 9.07
C TYR A 171 -4.24 -1.01 9.37
N ASP A 172 -3.86 -2.24 9.07
CA ASP A 172 -2.48 -2.71 9.14
C ASP A 172 -1.90 -2.83 7.71
N PRO A 173 -1.00 -1.91 7.29
CA PRO A 173 -0.36 -1.98 5.98
C PRO A 173 0.45 -3.26 5.76
N ALA A 174 0.95 -3.91 6.82
CA ALA A 174 1.79 -5.10 6.68
C ALA A 174 0.99 -6.35 6.28
N THR A 175 -0.30 -6.40 6.64
CA THR A 175 -1.21 -7.50 6.27
C THR A 175 -2.26 -7.08 5.25
N ASN A 176 -2.35 -5.78 4.94
CA ASN A 176 -3.38 -5.19 4.09
C ASN A 176 -4.79 -5.55 4.57
N THR A 177 -5.08 -5.33 5.85
CA THR A 177 -6.36 -5.67 6.46
C THR A 177 -6.85 -4.59 7.41
N TRP A 178 -8.17 -4.41 7.45
CA TRP A 178 -8.86 -3.63 8.47
C TRP A 178 -9.38 -4.52 9.59
N SER A 179 -9.35 -4.00 10.82
CA SER A 179 -9.93 -4.64 12.02
C SER A 179 -10.76 -3.63 12.80
N ASP A 180 -11.77 -4.11 13.52
CA ASP A 180 -12.55 -3.29 14.44
C ASP A 180 -11.76 -2.99 15.73
N LEU A 181 -12.00 -1.81 16.28
CA LEU A 181 -11.51 -1.37 17.57
C LEU A 181 -12.68 -1.09 18.51
N LYS A 182 -12.39 -0.80 19.78
CA LYS A 182 -13.40 -0.23 20.68
C LYS A 182 -13.98 1.06 20.11
N ALA A 183 -15.29 1.06 19.87
CA ALA A 183 -16.04 2.23 19.42
C ALA A 183 -15.83 3.44 20.34
N LEU A 184 -15.94 4.64 19.78
CA LEU A 184 -15.92 5.89 20.54
C LEU A 184 -17.02 5.84 21.62
N PRO A 185 -16.84 6.51 22.77
CA PRO A 185 -17.87 6.59 23.82
C PRO A 185 -19.20 7.18 23.34
N TYR A 186 -19.16 7.97 22.26
CA TYR A 186 -20.31 8.55 21.56
C TYR A 186 -19.92 8.85 20.11
N ALA A 187 -20.91 9.04 19.25
CA ALA A 187 -20.66 9.41 17.86
C ALA A 187 -19.97 10.78 17.75
N ARG A 188 -19.02 10.92 16.82
CA ARG A 188 -18.30 12.17 16.60
C ARG A 188 -17.86 12.29 15.14
N SER A 189 -18.13 13.42 14.50
CA SER A 189 -17.55 13.84 13.21
C SER A 189 -16.97 15.26 13.30
N HIS A 190 -16.35 15.74 12.22
CA HIS A 190 -15.80 17.12 12.11
C HIS A 190 -14.74 17.45 13.19
N SER A 191 -13.93 16.47 13.56
CA SER A 191 -12.78 16.62 14.47
C SER A 191 -11.45 16.26 13.80
N GLU A 192 -11.42 16.16 12.47
CA GLU A 192 -10.31 15.63 11.66
C GLU A 192 -9.07 16.50 11.81
N SER A 193 -9.21 17.82 11.64
CA SER A 193 -8.11 18.77 11.84
C SER A 193 -7.81 19.08 13.31
N ALA A 194 -8.60 18.52 14.22
CA ALA A 194 -8.45 18.60 15.66
C ALA A 194 -8.14 17.23 16.29
N THR A 195 -7.59 16.34 15.47
CA THR A 195 -7.05 15.05 15.89
C THR A 195 -5.54 15.10 15.80
N PHE A 196 -4.86 14.72 16.88
CA PHE A 196 -3.41 14.65 16.92
C PHE A 196 -2.92 13.39 17.63
N VAL A 197 -1.65 13.04 17.40
CA VAL A 197 -0.97 11.92 18.05
C VAL A 197 0.07 12.47 19.02
N ALA A 198 0.01 12.02 20.27
CA ALA A 198 1.02 12.31 21.28
C ALA A 198 1.33 11.05 22.08
N ASP A 199 2.61 10.69 22.14
CA ASP A 199 3.13 9.60 22.98
C ASP A 199 2.46 8.24 22.75
N GLY A 200 2.12 7.96 21.48
CA GLY A 200 1.44 6.74 21.05
C GLY A 200 -0.07 6.73 21.29
N LYS A 201 -0.68 7.86 21.68
CA LYS A 201 -2.12 8.00 21.90
C LYS A 201 -2.72 8.98 20.90
N ILE A 202 -3.99 8.78 20.58
CA ILE A 202 -4.73 9.58 19.60
C ILE A 202 -5.77 10.41 20.34
N THR A 203 -5.70 11.74 20.24
CA THR A 203 -6.63 12.64 20.93
C THR A 203 -7.50 13.37 19.92
N LEU A 204 -8.82 13.34 20.14
CA LEU A 204 -9.82 14.03 19.34
C LEU A 204 -10.41 15.18 20.16
N VAL A 205 -10.49 16.37 19.56
CA VAL A 205 -10.95 17.60 20.23
C VAL A 205 -12.18 18.18 19.51
N GLY A 206 -13.26 18.41 20.25
CA GLY A 206 -14.48 19.03 19.72
C GLY A 206 -15.22 18.19 18.69
N GLY A 207 -15.81 18.85 17.69
CA GLY A 207 -16.58 18.22 16.61
C GLY A 207 -18.09 18.26 16.85
N VAL A 208 -18.81 17.33 16.23
CA VAL A 208 -20.27 17.22 16.35
C VAL A 208 -20.70 15.79 16.57
N SER A 209 -21.76 15.60 17.34
CA SER A 209 -22.42 14.32 17.59
C SER A 209 -23.86 14.34 17.09
N LEU A 210 -24.58 13.26 17.36
CA LEU A 210 -25.98 13.06 17.00
C LEU A 210 -26.84 14.29 17.33
N ASN A 211 -27.83 14.54 16.49
CA ASN A 211 -28.76 15.67 16.61
C ASN A 211 -28.06 17.04 16.57
N ASN A 212 -26.95 17.16 15.82
CA ASN A 212 -26.17 18.40 15.70
C ASN A 212 -25.60 18.90 17.03
N ASN A 213 -25.37 18.02 18.00
CA ASN A 213 -24.79 18.40 19.27
C ASN A 213 -23.29 18.73 19.10
N ILE A 214 -22.95 20.02 19.14
CA ILE A 214 -21.55 20.48 19.01
C ILE A 214 -20.81 20.20 20.32
N LEU A 215 -19.66 19.56 20.19
CA LEU A 215 -18.91 19.03 21.32
C LEU A 215 -17.87 20.05 21.83
N ASN A 216 -17.70 20.09 23.15
CA ASN A 216 -16.53 20.65 23.82
C ASN A 216 -15.60 19.56 24.36
N THR A 217 -15.94 18.29 24.18
CA THR A 217 -15.22 17.18 24.80
C THR A 217 -13.88 16.93 24.12
N ILE A 218 -12.95 16.38 24.90
CA ILE A 218 -11.62 15.96 24.44
C ILE A 218 -11.47 14.52 24.88
N THR A 219 -11.30 13.61 23.92
CA THR A 219 -11.24 12.18 24.21
C THR A 219 -9.96 11.60 23.62
N THR A 220 -9.22 10.86 24.45
CA THR A 220 -7.98 10.21 24.06
C THR A 220 -8.18 8.71 23.96
N TYR A 221 -7.77 8.13 22.84
CA TYR A 221 -7.70 6.70 22.60
C TYR A 221 -6.28 6.19 22.86
N ASP A 222 -6.19 5.08 23.58
CA ASP A 222 -4.95 4.33 23.80
C ASP A 222 -4.98 3.03 22.97
N PRO A 223 -4.23 2.99 21.84
CA PRO A 223 -4.18 1.79 21.00
C PRO A 223 -3.57 0.56 21.66
N THR A 224 -2.83 0.72 22.77
CA THR A 224 -2.19 -0.42 23.46
C THR A 224 -3.19 -1.20 24.31
N THR A 225 -4.17 -0.51 24.88
CA THR A 225 -5.19 -1.09 25.75
C THR A 225 -6.57 -1.15 25.11
N ASP A 226 -6.74 -0.58 23.91
CA ASP A 226 -8.01 -0.43 23.22
C ASP A 226 -9.07 0.26 24.09
N THR A 227 -8.70 1.39 24.69
CA THR A 227 -9.55 2.15 25.62
C THR A 227 -9.62 3.63 25.30
N TRP A 228 -10.73 4.24 25.69
CA TRP A 228 -10.98 5.68 25.59
C TRP A 228 -10.97 6.32 26.97
N THR A 229 -10.40 7.51 27.09
CA THR A 229 -10.38 8.31 28.31
C THR A 229 -10.82 9.74 27.99
N GLU A 230 -11.82 10.24 28.71
CA GLU A 230 -12.22 11.65 28.65
C GLU A 230 -11.21 12.53 29.38
N GLN A 231 -10.88 13.66 28.77
CA GLN A 231 -10.02 14.70 29.34
C GLN A 231 -10.87 15.87 29.84
N ALA A 232 -10.26 16.82 30.55
CA ALA A 232 -10.94 18.08 30.85
C ALA A 232 -11.46 18.73 29.55
N PRO A 233 -12.74 19.13 29.47
CA PRO A 233 -13.32 19.64 28.23
C PRO A 233 -12.79 21.02 27.88
N LEU A 234 -13.09 21.47 26.67
CA LEU A 234 -12.97 22.86 26.28
C LEU A 234 -14.00 23.71 27.05
N PRO A 235 -13.71 25.00 27.31
CA PRO A 235 -14.67 25.91 27.92
C PRO A 235 -15.83 26.29 26.99
N VAL A 236 -15.79 25.87 25.73
CA VAL A 236 -16.76 26.20 24.67
C VAL A 236 -16.95 25.02 23.73
N ASN A 237 -18.11 24.96 23.07
CA ASN A 237 -18.39 23.96 22.04
C ASN A 237 -17.78 24.43 20.70
N LEU A 238 -17.00 23.58 20.04
CA LEU A 238 -16.35 23.91 18.77
C LEU A 238 -16.67 22.89 17.68
N PHE A 239 -17.25 23.37 16.59
CA PHE A 239 -17.47 22.60 15.36
C PHE A 239 -16.29 22.80 14.40
N GLY A 240 -15.73 21.71 13.85
CA GLY A 240 -14.61 21.76 12.91
C GLY A 240 -13.35 22.49 13.39
N PRO A 241 -12.94 22.42 14.67
CA PRO A 241 -11.74 23.12 15.12
C PRO A 241 -10.45 22.55 14.50
N SER A 242 -9.34 23.26 14.71
CA SER A 242 -7.99 22.72 14.59
C SER A 242 -7.36 22.56 15.96
N ALA A 243 -6.60 21.48 16.17
CA ALA A 243 -5.90 21.24 17.42
C ALA A 243 -4.59 20.48 17.21
N GLU A 244 -3.56 20.85 17.98
CA GLU A 244 -2.23 20.21 17.94
C GLU A 244 -1.54 20.39 19.30
N VAL A 245 -0.63 19.48 19.65
CA VAL A 245 0.24 19.63 20.83
C VAL A 245 1.64 20.03 20.40
N ILE A 246 2.08 21.20 20.87
CA ILE A 246 3.42 21.74 20.60
C ILE A 246 4.14 21.81 21.95
N GLY A 247 5.17 20.98 22.12
CA GLY A 247 5.81 20.78 23.43
C GLY A 247 4.84 20.12 24.43
N GLU A 248 4.49 20.87 25.48
CA GLU A 248 3.52 20.49 26.52
C GLU A 248 2.27 21.40 26.50
N GLU A 249 2.04 22.13 25.41
CA GLU A 249 0.87 22.98 25.23
C GLU A 249 -0.04 22.41 24.15
N LEU A 250 -1.30 22.18 24.50
CA LEU A 250 -2.37 21.94 23.53
C LEU A 250 -2.84 23.29 22.98
N PHE A 251 -2.76 23.47 21.67
CA PHE A 251 -3.35 24.60 20.96
C PHE A 251 -4.66 24.17 20.30
N VAL A 252 -5.70 25.00 20.40
CA VAL A 252 -6.98 24.80 19.72
C VAL A 252 -7.45 26.11 19.11
N SER A 253 -7.72 26.13 17.81
CA SER A 253 -8.06 27.33 17.05
C SER A 253 -9.14 27.06 16.00
N ASN A 254 -9.63 28.13 15.37
CA ASN A 254 -10.56 28.09 14.25
C ASN A 254 -11.89 27.37 14.56
N GLY A 255 -12.60 26.94 13.52
CA GLY A 255 -13.91 26.32 13.63
C GLY A 255 -15.03 27.33 13.94
N SER A 256 -16.19 26.80 14.34
CA SER A 256 -17.35 27.60 14.74
C SER A 256 -17.70 27.43 16.22
N LEU A 257 -18.04 28.55 16.86
CA LEU A 257 -18.34 28.64 18.29
C LEU A 257 -19.84 28.40 18.58
N ASN A 258 -20.17 27.36 19.33
CA ASN A 258 -21.52 27.02 19.83
C ASN A 258 -22.62 26.84 18.75
N ALA A 259 -22.31 27.02 17.47
CA ALA A 259 -23.18 26.82 16.32
C ALA A 259 -22.32 26.51 15.09
N ARG A 260 -22.85 25.83 14.06
CA ARG A 260 -22.11 25.56 12.81
C ARG A 260 -21.78 26.85 12.03
N THR A 261 -22.58 27.91 12.25
CA THR A 261 -22.58 29.16 11.48
C THR A 261 -21.94 30.37 12.16
N ASN A 262 -21.21 30.15 13.25
CA ASN A 262 -20.59 31.22 14.03
C ASN A 262 -19.05 31.10 14.02
N PRO A 263 -18.38 31.48 12.92
CA PRO A 263 -16.93 31.38 12.81
C PRO A 263 -16.20 32.18 13.88
N GLN A 264 -15.02 31.72 14.26
CA GLN A 264 -14.23 32.36 15.31
C GLN A 264 -12.73 32.26 15.02
N THR A 265 -11.97 33.28 15.42
CA THR A 265 -10.51 33.36 15.24
C THR A 265 -9.73 33.18 16.53
N THR A 266 -10.41 32.94 17.65
CA THR A 266 -9.75 32.77 18.95
C THR A 266 -8.95 31.47 18.99
N ALA A 267 -7.65 31.61 19.21
CA ALA A 267 -6.77 30.53 19.62
C ALA A 267 -6.80 30.38 21.14
N ARG A 268 -6.89 29.14 21.60
CA ARG A 268 -6.86 28.75 23.01
C ARG A 268 -5.66 27.85 23.20
N LYS A 269 -4.97 28.00 24.33
CA LYS A 269 -3.95 27.04 24.74
C LYS A 269 -4.10 26.67 26.20
N ARG A 270 -3.68 25.46 26.53
CA ARG A 270 -3.54 25.00 27.91
C ARG A 270 -2.40 23.99 28.01
N HIS A 271 -1.86 23.83 29.21
CA HIS A 271 -0.95 22.73 29.49
C HIS A 271 -1.63 21.39 29.19
N PHE A 272 -0.93 20.53 28.48
CA PHE A 272 -1.34 19.17 28.13
C PHE A 272 -0.33 18.20 28.74
N PRO A 273 -0.67 17.55 29.86
CA PRO A 273 0.23 16.60 30.50
C PRO A 273 0.61 15.49 29.54
N ARG A 274 1.92 15.30 29.36
CA ARG A 274 2.48 14.24 28.53
C ARG A 274 3.16 13.19 29.40
N THR A 275 3.04 11.95 28.97
CA THR A 275 3.82 10.84 29.51
C THR A 275 4.56 10.22 28.34
N PRO A 276 5.74 10.76 27.98
CA PRO A 276 6.49 10.28 26.83
C PRO A 276 6.72 8.78 26.86
N ASN A 277 6.33 8.12 25.79
CA ASN A 277 6.54 6.70 25.54
C ASN A 277 7.69 6.55 24.54
N TYR A 278 8.92 6.68 25.02
CA TYR A 278 10.15 6.58 24.21
C TYR A 278 10.38 5.13 23.76
N LYS A 279 9.56 4.67 22.82
CA LYS A 279 9.63 3.32 22.24
C LYS A 279 9.72 3.42 20.72
N ILE A 280 10.70 2.70 20.18
CA ILE A 280 10.79 2.40 18.76
C ILE A 280 10.36 0.95 18.50
N GLY A 281 9.96 0.65 17.27
CA GLY A 281 9.56 -0.70 16.88
C GLY A 281 9.41 -0.87 15.37
N PHE A 282 9.32 -2.12 14.94
CA PHE A 282 9.14 -2.47 13.54
C PHE A 282 7.68 -2.81 13.22
N SER A 283 7.25 -2.51 11.99
CA SER A 283 6.01 -3.00 11.39
C SER A 283 6.32 -3.58 10.01
N PRO A 284 6.04 -4.88 9.75
CA PRO A 284 5.57 -5.86 10.72
C PRO A 284 6.60 -6.14 11.83
N ALA A 285 6.13 -6.68 12.96
CA ALA A 285 6.99 -7.02 14.09
C ALA A 285 7.89 -8.25 13.85
N GLN A 286 7.65 -8.99 12.77
CA GLN A 286 8.47 -10.11 12.30
C GLN A 286 8.36 -10.23 10.78
N VAL A 287 9.39 -10.77 10.14
CA VAL A 287 9.42 -10.99 8.69
C VAL A 287 9.64 -12.46 8.37
N GLN A 288 8.79 -12.98 7.49
CA GLN A 288 8.93 -14.28 6.87
C GLN A 288 9.19 -14.07 5.37
N LEU A 289 10.24 -14.69 4.84
CA LEU A 289 10.65 -14.59 3.44
C LEU A 289 10.83 -15.98 2.84
N THR A 290 10.53 -16.09 1.55
CA THR A 290 10.88 -17.24 0.72
C THR A 290 11.74 -16.77 -0.44
N ALA A 291 12.74 -17.56 -0.81
CA ALA A 291 13.60 -17.28 -1.94
C ALA A 291 14.10 -18.57 -2.57
N THR A 292 14.34 -18.55 -3.88
CA THR A 292 15.02 -19.67 -4.56
C THR A 292 16.52 -19.55 -4.35
N GLN A 293 17.23 -20.67 -4.21
CA GLN A 293 18.70 -20.67 -4.17
C GLN A 293 19.29 -19.95 -5.40
N GLY A 294 20.30 -19.09 -5.17
CA GLY A 294 20.91 -18.27 -6.23
C GLY A 294 20.14 -17.00 -6.60
N SER A 295 19.08 -16.64 -5.87
CA SER A 295 18.28 -15.44 -6.13
C SER A 295 18.53 -14.34 -5.09
N THR A 296 18.02 -13.15 -5.39
CA THR A 296 17.94 -12.04 -4.44
C THR A 296 16.48 -11.63 -4.32
N THR A 297 16.01 -11.42 -3.10
CA THR A 297 14.68 -10.87 -2.81
C THR A 297 14.81 -9.74 -1.80
N SER A 298 13.87 -8.79 -1.84
CA SER A 298 13.84 -7.70 -0.88
C SER A 298 12.45 -7.51 -0.31
N LYS A 299 12.40 -7.00 0.92
CA LYS A 299 11.17 -6.63 1.60
C LYS A 299 11.38 -5.36 2.39
N GLU A 300 10.49 -4.40 2.19
CA GLU A 300 10.44 -3.20 2.98
C GLU A 300 9.71 -3.46 4.30
N VAL A 301 10.23 -2.85 5.37
CA VAL A 301 9.59 -2.78 6.68
C VAL A 301 9.63 -1.35 7.19
N LEU A 302 8.72 -1.00 8.09
CA LEU A 302 8.70 0.30 8.73
C LEU A 302 9.35 0.24 10.11
N LEU A 303 10.25 1.17 10.41
CA LEU A 303 10.69 1.49 11.77
C LEU A 303 9.95 2.75 12.23
N TRP A 304 9.29 2.68 13.39
CA TRP A 304 8.45 3.76 13.93
C TRP A 304 8.89 4.16 15.34
N SER A 305 8.46 5.34 15.79
CA SER A 305 8.56 5.80 17.18
C SER A 305 7.17 6.18 17.72
N LEU A 306 6.93 5.99 19.02
CA LEU A 306 5.72 6.49 19.69
C LEU A 306 5.86 7.91 20.23
N SER A 307 7.09 8.35 20.51
CA SER A 307 7.38 9.68 21.06
C SER A 307 8.69 10.21 20.51
N GLY A 308 8.76 11.53 20.30
CA GLY A 308 9.95 12.19 19.76
C GLY A 308 10.34 11.76 18.35
N ALA A 309 11.41 12.35 17.84
CA ALA A 309 11.95 12.10 16.51
C ALA A 309 13.43 11.69 16.60
N PRO A 310 13.74 10.50 17.17
CA PRO A 310 15.13 10.10 17.39
C PRO A 310 15.83 9.73 16.09
N THR A 311 17.13 9.96 16.05
CA THR A 311 18.01 9.27 15.09
C THR A 311 18.15 7.80 15.49
N TYR A 312 18.15 6.90 14.50
CA TYR A 312 18.34 5.47 14.72
C TYR A 312 19.58 4.94 14.00
N SER A 313 20.07 3.79 14.47
CA SER A 313 21.09 2.99 13.79
C SER A 313 20.77 1.49 13.87
N ILE A 314 21.15 0.72 12.85
CA ILE A 314 20.95 -0.73 12.78
C ILE A 314 22.31 -1.42 12.79
N ALA A 315 22.46 -2.41 13.68
CA ALA A 315 23.71 -3.17 13.84
C ALA A 315 23.96 -4.15 12.68
N THR A 316 24.48 -3.65 11.55
CA THR A 316 24.70 -4.46 10.34
C THR A 316 25.85 -5.46 10.46
N ASN A 317 26.83 -5.18 11.32
CA ASN A 317 27.97 -6.07 11.59
C ASN A 317 27.59 -7.38 12.29
N GLN A 318 26.39 -7.47 12.86
CA GLN A 318 25.87 -8.68 13.52
C GLN A 318 24.96 -9.51 12.59
N LEU A 319 24.67 -9.01 11.38
CA LEU A 319 23.81 -9.71 10.43
C LEU A 319 24.59 -10.82 9.72
N PRO A 320 23.94 -11.95 9.42
CA PRO A 320 24.58 -12.98 8.62
C PRO A 320 24.82 -12.47 7.18
N PRO A 321 25.83 -13.00 6.46
CA PRO A 321 26.22 -12.49 5.14
C PRO A 321 25.11 -12.50 4.07
N TRP A 322 24.07 -13.31 4.27
CA TRP A 322 22.93 -13.41 3.35
C TRP A 322 21.88 -12.31 3.55
N LEU A 323 21.95 -11.51 4.62
CA LEU A 323 20.98 -10.47 4.96
C LEU A 323 21.66 -9.10 5.04
N THR A 324 21.13 -8.14 4.30
CA THR A 324 21.54 -6.74 4.35
C THR A 324 20.34 -5.83 4.58
N VAL A 325 20.59 -4.63 5.08
CA VAL A 325 19.56 -3.63 5.39
C VAL A 325 19.97 -2.25 4.87
N SER A 326 19.02 -1.51 4.34
CA SER A 326 19.24 -0.13 3.87
C SER A 326 17.97 0.72 4.00
N PRO A 327 18.04 1.96 4.49
CA PRO A 327 19.20 2.57 5.12
C PRO A 327 19.45 1.99 6.53
N ALA A 328 20.71 1.85 6.92
CA ALA A 328 21.09 1.38 8.25
C ALA A 328 21.01 2.49 9.33
N THR A 329 20.88 3.75 8.93
CA THR A 329 20.75 4.91 9.83
C THR A 329 19.74 5.89 9.28
N GLY A 330 19.06 6.63 10.14
CA GLY A 330 18.16 7.70 9.72
C GLY A 330 17.54 8.43 10.91
N THR A 331 16.48 9.19 10.65
CA THR A 331 15.68 9.84 11.70
C THR A 331 14.25 9.34 11.59
N LEU A 332 13.66 9.01 12.73
CA LEU A 332 12.25 8.67 12.81
C LEU A 332 11.44 9.94 13.01
N ASP A 333 10.29 10.03 12.34
CA ASP A 333 9.27 11.02 12.67
C ASP A 333 8.04 10.33 13.26
N LEU A 334 7.19 11.13 13.92
CA LEU A 334 5.96 10.64 14.57
C LEU A 334 4.79 10.42 13.58
N LEU A 335 4.91 10.90 12.35
CA LEU A 335 3.82 10.94 11.39
C LEU A 335 3.76 9.68 10.53
N GLY A 336 4.92 9.14 10.16
CA GLY A 336 5.02 8.01 9.24
C GLY A 336 6.21 7.08 9.50
N GLY A 337 7.19 7.43 10.34
CA GLY A 337 8.37 6.59 10.57
C GLY A 337 9.32 6.54 9.36
N SER A 338 10.25 5.58 9.37
CA SER A 338 11.25 5.37 8.31
C SER A 338 11.15 3.97 7.72
N GLU A 339 11.13 3.87 6.40
CA GLU A 339 11.22 2.58 5.71
C GLU A 339 12.66 2.05 5.72
N VAL A 340 12.78 0.74 5.86
CA VAL A 340 14.03 -0.01 5.83
C VAL A 340 13.83 -1.19 4.89
N THR A 341 14.63 -1.24 3.84
CA THR A 341 14.66 -2.36 2.91
C THR A 341 15.57 -3.45 3.45
N LEU A 342 15.01 -4.65 3.61
CA LEU A 342 15.72 -5.87 3.90
C LEU A 342 16.03 -6.56 2.57
N THR A 343 17.29 -6.85 2.28
CA THR A 343 17.68 -7.57 1.06
C THR A 343 18.34 -8.88 1.44
N VAL A 344 17.78 -9.97 0.93
CA VAL A 344 18.26 -11.34 1.11
C VAL A 344 18.93 -11.81 -0.17
N ASN A 345 20.19 -12.23 -0.07
CA ASN A 345 20.94 -12.85 -1.16
C ASN A 345 21.21 -14.33 -0.83
N THR A 346 20.67 -15.24 -1.63
CA THR A 346 20.77 -16.69 -1.39
C THR A 346 21.88 -17.38 -2.20
N THR A 347 22.77 -16.62 -2.84
CA THR A 347 23.83 -17.17 -3.72
C THR A 347 24.75 -18.17 -2.99
N SER A 348 25.05 -17.90 -1.73
CA SER A 348 25.89 -18.77 -0.89
C SER A 348 25.09 -19.73 0.00
N LEU A 349 23.76 -19.77 -0.13
CA LEU A 349 22.90 -20.59 0.73
C LEU A 349 22.50 -21.87 0.00
N SER A 350 22.37 -22.95 0.77
CA SER A 350 21.71 -24.19 0.31
C SER A 350 20.20 -24.07 0.52
N ALA A 351 19.43 -24.99 -0.05
CA ALA A 351 18.04 -25.17 0.35
C ALA A 351 17.96 -25.42 1.88
N GLY A 352 17.00 -24.78 2.55
CA GLY A 352 16.87 -24.89 4.01
C GLY A 352 16.20 -23.68 4.65
N ASN A 353 16.17 -23.67 5.98
CA ASN A 353 15.62 -22.57 6.77
C ASN A 353 16.75 -21.82 7.49
N TYR A 354 16.66 -20.50 7.46
CA TYR A 354 17.62 -19.58 8.07
C TYR A 354 16.88 -18.57 8.92
N SER A 355 17.55 -18.05 9.94
CA SER A 355 17.01 -17.00 10.79
C SER A 355 18.07 -15.96 11.12
N ALA A 356 17.61 -14.73 11.35
CA ALA A 356 18.40 -13.60 11.80
C ALA A 356 17.53 -12.69 12.67
N THR A 357 18.18 -11.83 13.45
CA THR A 357 17.50 -10.76 14.18
C THR A 357 18.17 -9.44 13.83
N ILE A 358 17.39 -8.51 13.30
CA ILE A 358 17.84 -7.14 13.09
C ILE A 358 17.59 -6.36 14.38
N THR A 359 18.58 -5.59 14.84
CA THR A 359 18.45 -4.74 16.03
C THR A 359 18.66 -3.28 15.63
N ALA A 360 17.64 -2.46 15.87
CA ALA A 360 17.70 -1.00 15.77
C ALA A 360 17.86 -0.38 17.17
N THR A 361 18.71 0.63 17.25
CA THR A 361 19.00 1.39 18.47
C THR A 361 18.72 2.87 18.24
N ALA A 362 18.29 3.56 19.29
CA ALA A 362 18.10 4.99 19.30
C ALA A 362 18.44 5.54 20.70
N PRO A 363 19.21 6.64 20.83
CA PRO A 363 19.58 7.19 22.13
C PRO A 363 18.36 7.54 23.00
N GLY A 364 18.27 6.96 24.20
CA GLY A 364 17.15 7.17 25.12
C GLY A 364 15.93 6.25 24.90
N TYR A 365 16.02 5.29 23.97
CA TYR A 365 14.96 4.34 23.65
C TYR A 365 15.45 2.91 23.92
N PRO A 366 14.59 1.99 24.38
CA PRO A 366 14.88 0.56 24.33
C PRO A 366 15.12 0.11 22.88
N ASN A 367 16.00 -0.87 22.71
CA ASN A 367 16.28 -1.44 21.40
C ASN A 367 15.02 -2.07 20.79
N ALA A 368 14.82 -1.85 19.50
CA ALA A 368 13.82 -2.58 18.71
C ALA A 368 14.48 -3.76 18.01
N THR A 369 13.85 -4.92 18.06
CA THR A 369 14.32 -6.13 17.38
C THR A 369 13.30 -6.60 16.35
N LEU A 370 13.78 -7.03 15.19
CA LEU A 370 12.98 -7.63 14.13
C LEU A 370 13.50 -9.04 13.83
N PRO A 371 12.79 -10.09 14.27
CA PRO A 371 13.06 -11.45 13.83
C PRO A 371 12.78 -11.60 12.33
N VAL A 372 13.72 -12.20 11.62
CA VAL A 372 13.63 -12.54 10.19
C VAL A 372 13.81 -14.04 10.06
N SER A 373 12.86 -14.74 9.47
CA SER A 373 13.07 -16.11 9.00
C SER A 373 12.98 -16.18 7.47
N LEU A 374 13.83 -17.03 6.90
CA LEU A 374 14.00 -17.23 5.48
C LEU A 374 13.91 -18.72 5.17
N THR A 375 13.04 -19.10 4.26
CA THR A 375 13.04 -20.43 3.64
C THR A 375 13.61 -20.34 2.24
N VAL A 376 14.76 -20.99 2.03
CA VAL A 376 15.40 -21.14 0.72
C VAL A 376 14.92 -22.43 0.09
N SER A 377 14.18 -22.33 -1.02
CA SER A 377 13.88 -23.48 -1.85
C SER A 377 15.09 -23.81 -2.72
N GLY A 378 15.34 -25.10 -2.96
CA GLY A 378 16.39 -25.52 -3.89
C GLY A 378 16.17 -24.88 -5.26
N SER A 379 17.24 -24.56 -5.98
CA SER A 379 17.11 -24.11 -7.37
C SER A 379 16.32 -25.17 -8.11
N ALA A 380 15.18 -24.82 -8.73
CA ALA A 380 14.52 -25.74 -9.63
C ALA A 380 15.59 -26.22 -10.62
N ALA A 381 15.86 -27.54 -10.66
CA ALA A 381 16.74 -28.08 -11.68
C ALA A 381 16.20 -27.59 -13.01
N ALA A 382 17.04 -26.93 -13.82
CA ALA A 382 16.62 -26.44 -15.13
C ALA A 382 15.97 -27.62 -15.87
N VAL A 383 14.65 -27.57 -16.06
CA VAL A 383 13.93 -28.55 -16.85
C VAL A 383 14.36 -28.29 -18.28
N LYS A 384 15.43 -28.96 -18.72
CA LYS A 384 15.85 -28.87 -20.10
C LYS A 384 14.83 -29.61 -20.96
N VAL A 385 14.43 -28.97 -22.06
CA VAL A 385 13.58 -29.55 -23.11
C VAL A 385 14.44 -29.86 -24.31
N LEU A 386 14.34 -31.09 -24.82
CA LEU A 386 14.96 -31.44 -26.08
C LEU A 386 13.94 -31.25 -27.22
N TYR A 387 14.24 -30.35 -28.15
CA TYR A 387 13.45 -30.12 -29.37
C TYR A 387 14.28 -30.51 -30.61
N LEU A 388 13.73 -31.39 -31.46
CA LEU A 388 14.36 -31.89 -32.70
C LEU A 388 13.61 -31.37 -33.94
N TYR A 389 14.33 -30.78 -34.91
CA TYR A 389 13.77 -30.27 -36.18
C TYR A 389 14.46 -30.92 -37.39
N GLY A 390 13.71 -31.36 -38.40
CA GLY A 390 14.22 -32.02 -39.62
C GLY A 390 13.67 -31.38 -40.91
N SER A 391 14.45 -31.38 -42.00
CA SER A 391 14.25 -30.52 -43.17
C SER A 391 13.98 -31.27 -44.50
N ILE A 392 12.75 -31.78 -44.76
CA ILE A 392 12.26 -32.30 -46.08
C ILE A 392 10.69 -32.22 -46.15
N PRO A 393 10.02 -31.85 -47.29
CA PRO A 393 8.57 -31.51 -47.32
C PRO A 393 7.57 -32.70 -47.44
N PRO A 394 6.27 -32.54 -47.05
CA PRO A 394 5.31 -33.64 -46.79
C PRO A 394 4.30 -33.98 -47.92
N ALA A 395 3.54 -35.09 -47.77
CA ALA A 395 2.44 -35.54 -48.65
C ALA A 395 1.03 -35.34 -48.03
N GLU A 396 -0.02 -35.41 -48.86
CA GLU A 396 -1.32 -34.71 -48.68
C GLU A 396 -2.36 -35.31 -47.69
N VAL A 397 -2.11 -36.44 -47.00
CA VAL A 397 -3.19 -37.22 -46.34
C VAL A 397 -3.07 -37.42 -44.82
N ASP A 398 -2.20 -36.68 -44.13
CA ASP A 398 -2.03 -36.83 -42.67
C ASP A 398 -2.87 -35.81 -41.85
N MET A 399 -3.40 -36.25 -40.68
CA MET A 399 -4.26 -35.46 -39.76
C MET A 399 -3.53 -34.27 -39.10
N LYS A 400 -4.25 -33.19 -38.78
CA LYS A 400 -3.69 -31.91 -38.31
C LYS A 400 -4.00 -31.63 -36.83
N LEU A 401 -3.11 -30.95 -36.12
CA LEU A 401 -3.32 -30.53 -34.71
C LEU A 401 -4.55 -29.59 -34.54
N SER A 402 -5.00 -28.97 -35.63
CA SER A 402 -6.24 -28.18 -35.69
C SER A 402 -7.53 -28.99 -35.40
N ASP A 403 -7.47 -30.32 -35.48
CA ASP A 403 -8.65 -31.19 -35.41
C ASP A 403 -9.10 -31.48 -33.95
N THR A 404 -8.36 -30.98 -32.94
CA THR A 404 -8.68 -31.12 -31.50
C THR A 404 -9.36 -29.90 -30.86
N GLY A 405 -9.50 -28.79 -31.61
CA GLY A 405 -10.10 -27.55 -31.14
C GLY A 405 -9.26 -26.76 -30.12
N THR A 406 -9.72 -25.57 -29.76
CA THR A 406 -9.06 -24.62 -28.82
C THR A 406 -8.78 -25.20 -27.43
N THR A 407 -9.58 -26.18 -27.00
CA THR A 407 -9.47 -26.82 -25.69
C THR A 407 -8.19 -27.66 -25.56
N GLY A 408 -7.85 -28.46 -26.58
CA GLY A 408 -6.63 -29.29 -26.57
C GLY A 408 -5.34 -28.45 -26.52
N MET A 409 -5.34 -27.32 -27.23
CA MET A 409 -4.21 -26.38 -27.23
C MET A 409 -4.04 -25.67 -25.87
N SER A 410 -5.14 -25.36 -25.18
CA SER A 410 -5.09 -24.74 -23.85
C SER A 410 -4.55 -25.70 -22.79
N GLN A 411 -4.87 -27.00 -22.88
CA GLN A 411 -4.42 -28.03 -21.95
C GLN A 411 -2.92 -28.30 -22.09
N PHE A 412 -2.41 -28.32 -23.32
CA PHE A 412 -0.97 -28.43 -23.57
C PHE A 412 -0.19 -27.24 -23.00
N ASN A 413 -0.66 -26.01 -23.26
CA ASN A 413 -0.01 -24.80 -22.74
C ASN A 413 -0.13 -24.66 -21.21
N GLN A 414 -1.20 -25.17 -20.61
CA GLN A 414 -1.35 -25.21 -19.14
C GLN A 414 -0.38 -26.22 -18.53
N ALA A 415 -0.22 -27.40 -19.13
CA ALA A 415 0.73 -28.42 -18.66
C ALA A 415 2.20 -27.93 -18.71
N LEU A 416 2.57 -27.10 -19.69
CA LEU A 416 3.90 -26.47 -19.76
C LEU A 416 4.12 -25.43 -18.65
N LYS A 417 3.07 -24.68 -18.26
CA LYS A 417 3.13 -23.70 -17.18
C LYS A 417 3.16 -24.37 -15.80
N ASP A 418 2.42 -25.45 -15.62
CA ASP A 418 2.33 -26.19 -14.36
C ASP A 418 3.66 -26.84 -13.95
N VAL A 419 4.59 -27.06 -14.90
CA VAL A 419 5.92 -27.63 -14.64
C VAL A 419 7.07 -26.61 -14.63
N GLY A 420 6.79 -25.31 -14.67
CA GLY A 420 7.76 -24.25 -14.37
C GLY A 420 8.91 -24.08 -15.38
N MET A 421 8.63 -24.19 -16.69
CA MET A 421 9.65 -24.13 -17.74
C MET A 421 10.18 -22.71 -17.98
N VAL A 422 11.50 -22.55 -18.17
CA VAL A 422 12.14 -21.22 -18.30
C VAL A 422 13.01 -21.05 -19.56
N THR A 423 13.46 -22.12 -20.24
CA THR A 423 14.21 -22.02 -21.52
C THR A 423 13.98 -23.21 -22.46
N THR A 424 14.09 -22.98 -23.78
CA THR A 424 14.17 -24.01 -24.83
C THR A 424 15.59 -24.05 -25.41
N GLU A 425 16.28 -25.19 -25.33
CA GLU A 425 17.49 -25.45 -26.13
C GLU A 425 17.05 -26.23 -27.38
N ALA A 426 17.13 -25.59 -28.56
CA ALA A 426 16.96 -26.28 -29.84
C ALA A 426 18.29 -26.97 -30.17
N LEU A 427 18.26 -28.28 -30.41
CA LEU A 427 19.45 -29.04 -30.76
C LEU A 427 19.34 -29.53 -32.21
N ASP A 428 20.49 -29.53 -32.89
CA ASP A 428 20.66 -29.95 -34.29
C ASP A 428 20.21 -31.41 -34.50
N ALA A 429 19.67 -31.70 -35.68
CA ALA A 429 19.12 -33.01 -36.08
C ALA A 429 20.14 -34.16 -36.03
N SER A 430 21.42 -33.85 -35.81
CA SER A 430 22.57 -34.76 -35.80
C SER A 430 22.85 -35.45 -34.44
N ILE A 431 22.14 -35.12 -33.36
CA ILE A 431 22.41 -35.67 -32.02
C ILE A 431 21.90 -37.10 -31.84
N THR A 432 22.75 -38.02 -31.35
CA THR A 432 22.38 -39.40 -31.00
C THR A 432 21.63 -39.47 -29.67
N LEU A 433 20.45 -40.10 -29.64
CA LEU A 433 19.68 -40.27 -28.40
C LEU A 433 20.16 -41.51 -27.62
N ASN A 434 20.91 -41.29 -26.54
CA ASN A 434 21.35 -42.32 -25.60
C ASN A 434 21.09 -41.91 -24.14
N ALA A 435 21.30 -42.82 -23.20
CA ALA A 435 21.06 -42.57 -21.76
C ALA A 435 21.80 -41.32 -21.23
N THR A 436 23.05 -41.13 -21.64
CA THR A 436 23.87 -39.96 -21.26
C THR A 436 23.27 -38.64 -21.74
N THR A 437 22.62 -38.65 -22.90
CA THR A 437 21.97 -37.47 -23.48
C THR A 437 20.59 -37.24 -22.87
N LEU A 438 19.75 -38.28 -22.81
CA LEU A 438 18.35 -38.20 -22.35
C LEU A 438 18.23 -37.85 -20.86
N ASN A 439 19.15 -38.34 -20.02
CA ASN A 439 19.14 -38.07 -18.57
C ASN A 439 19.36 -36.60 -18.20
N GLN A 440 19.75 -35.75 -19.17
CA GLN A 440 19.95 -34.31 -18.95
C GLN A 440 18.65 -33.50 -19.12
N TYR A 441 17.57 -34.10 -19.62
CA TYR A 441 16.31 -33.44 -19.97
C TYR A 441 15.14 -33.99 -19.13
N LYS A 442 14.04 -33.23 -19.06
CA LYS A 442 12.81 -33.63 -18.36
C LYS A 442 11.58 -33.70 -19.28
N VAL A 443 11.64 -33.08 -20.46
CA VAL A 443 10.59 -33.11 -21.48
C VAL A 443 11.23 -33.35 -22.85
N LEU A 444 10.67 -34.27 -23.64
CA LEU A 444 11.08 -34.54 -25.02
C LEU A 444 9.92 -34.13 -25.95
N ILE A 445 10.11 -33.10 -26.77
CA ILE A 445 9.13 -32.72 -27.79
C ILE A 445 9.65 -33.17 -29.16
N LEU A 446 8.97 -34.14 -29.74
CA LEU A 446 9.23 -34.64 -31.08
C LEU A 446 8.39 -33.80 -32.05
N SER A 447 8.96 -32.79 -32.72
CA SER A 447 8.23 -32.26 -33.88
C SER A 447 8.19 -33.37 -34.92
N SER A 448 7.00 -33.68 -35.41
CA SER A 448 6.87 -34.56 -36.55
C SER A 448 7.44 -33.80 -37.72
N ASN A 449 8.62 -34.25 -38.15
CA ASN A 449 9.01 -34.33 -39.54
C ASN A 449 10.34 -35.10 -39.65
N ASN A 450 10.20 -36.39 -39.96
CA ASN A 450 11.14 -37.13 -40.80
C ASN A 450 12.53 -37.53 -40.26
N ARG A 451 12.71 -37.77 -38.94
CA ARG A 451 13.84 -38.60 -38.43
C ARG A 451 13.36 -39.99 -38.01
N ARG A 452 13.88 -41.05 -38.65
CA ARG A 452 13.67 -42.44 -38.20
C ARG A 452 14.66 -42.75 -37.08
N PHE A 453 14.16 -42.91 -35.85
CA PHE A 453 14.99 -43.43 -34.76
C PHE A 453 15.50 -44.82 -35.09
N THR A 454 16.78 -45.05 -34.82
CA THR A 454 17.34 -46.40 -34.79
C THR A 454 16.70 -47.20 -33.66
N ASP A 455 16.72 -48.53 -33.74
CA ASP A 455 16.15 -49.38 -32.69
C ASP A 455 16.87 -49.20 -31.34
N ALA A 456 18.16 -48.83 -31.37
CA ALA A 456 18.91 -48.46 -30.18
C ALA A 456 18.39 -47.16 -29.53
N GLU A 457 18.04 -46.15 -30.33
CA GLU A 457 17.49 -44.88 -29.83
C GLU A 457 16.07 -45.06 -29.27
N LYS A 458 15.23 -45.87 -29.93
CA LYS A 458 13.89 -46.22 -29.43
C LYS A 458 13.97 -46.92 -28.07
N ALA A 459 14.89 -47.88 -27.94
CA ALA A 459 15.12 -48.59 -26.69
C ALA A 459 15.60 -47.63 -25.59
N ALA A 460 16.53 -46.72 -25.90
CA ALA A 460 17.03 -45.73 -24.95
C ALA A 460 15.93 -44.77 -24.45
N VAL A 461 15.07 -44.28 -25.35
CA VAL A 461 13.92 -43.42 -24.97
C VAL A 461 12.92 -44.18 -24.10
N ALA A 462 12.57 -45.42 -24.47
CA ALA A 462 11.64 -46.23 -23.70
C ALA A 462 12.16 -46.55 -22.28
N THR A 463 13.44 -46.90 -22.16
CA THR A 463 14.09 -47.10 -20.85
C THR A 463 14.07 -45.83 -20.01
N TRP A 464 14.34 -44.68 -20.61
CA TRP A 464 14.34 -43.40 -19.92
C TRP A 464 12.95 -43.00 -19.41
N VAL A 465 11.90 -43.14 -20.22
CA VAL A 465 10.50 -42.89 -19.80
C VAL A 465 10.10 -43.80 -18.65
N ASN A 466 10.38 -45.11 -18.76
CA ASN A 466 10.03 -46.09 -17.73
C ASN A 466 10.77 -45.87 -16.39
N ALA A 467 11.92 -45.19 -16.42
CA ALA A 467 12.67 -44.78 -15.23
C ALA A 467 12.17 -43.45 -14.61
N GLY A 468 11.05 -42.89 -15.09
CA GLY A 468 10.51 -41.61 -14.62
C GLY A 468 11.05 -40.39 -15.37
N GLY A 469 11.66 -40.58 -16.55
CA GLY A 469 11.87 -39.53 -17.54
C GLY A 469 10.52 -39.00 -18.05
N GLY A 470 10.39 -37.68 -18.21
CA GLY A 470 9.07 -37.01 -18.28
C GLY A 470 8.30 -37.12 -19.61
N LEU A 471 7.55 -36.07 -19.96
CA LEU A 471 6.51 -36.08 -21.00
C LEU A 471 7.09 -36.14 -22.43
N VAL A 472 6.48 -36.93 -23.31
CA VAL A 472 6.75 -36.97 -24.76
C VAL A 472 5.56 -36.37 -25.52
N ALA A 473 5.79 -35.36 -26.38
CA ALA A 473 4.73 -34.72 -27.20
C ALA A 473 5.10 -34.66 -28.70
N TRP A 474 4.09 -34.57 -29.58
CA TRP A 474 4.20 -34.56 -31.05
C TRP A 474 3.62 -33.26 -31.67
N SER A 475 4.25 -32.64 -32.68
CA SER A 475 3.62 -31.53 -33.46
C SER A 475 4.06 -31.41 -34.93
N ASP A 476 3.11 -31.13 -35.83
CA ASP A 476 3.33 -30.73 -37.24
C ASP A 476 2.61 -29.41 -37.54
N GLY A 477 3.20 -28.52 -38.35
CA GLY A 477 2.66 -27.17 -38.58
C GLY A 477 2.75 -26.67 -40.02
N ALA A 478 1.75 -25.89 -40.46
CA ALA A 478 1.93 -24.67 -41.27
C ALA A 478 0.61 -23.89 -41.44
N PHE A 479 0.68 -22.59 -41.20
CA PHE A 479 -0.36 -21.58 -41.36
C PHE A 479 -0.53 -21.17 -42.85
N GLY A 480 -1.78 -21.05 -43.31
CA GLY A 480 -2.24 -20.02 -44.25
C GLY A 480 -2.11 -20.28 -45.76
N GLY A 481 -3.25 -20.26 -46.48
CA GLY A 481 -3.30 -20.01 -47.93
C GLY A 481 -4.49 -20.66 -48.65
N ALA A 482 -5.44 -19.85 -49.10
CA ALA A 482 -6.67 -20.27 -49.77
C ALA A 482 -6.50 -20.58 -51.28
N SER A 483 -7.27 -21.54 -51.81
CA SER A 483 -7.92 -21.42 -53.11
C SER A 483 -9.03 -22.47 -53.33
N ILE A 484 -10.23 -21.95 -53.60
CA ILE A 484 -11.42 -22.63 -54.11
C ILE A 484 -11.21 -23.01 -55.59
N ALA A 485 -11.66 -24.19 -56.05
CA ALA A 485 -12.55 -24.38 -57.21
C ALA A 485 -12.40 -25.71 -58.02
N ARG A 486 -13.57 -26.37 -58.22
CA ARG A 486 -14.01 -27.24 -59.35
C ARG A 486 -13.47 -28.68 -59.41
N ARG A 487 -14.23 -29.72 -59.79
CA ARG A 487 -15.63 -29.93 -60.26
C ARG A 487 -15.90 -31.45 -60.17
N ALA A 488 -17.17 -31.83 -59.98
CA ALA A 488 -17.70 -33.19 -60.14
C ALA A 488 -17.67 -33.63 -61.65
N PRO A 489 -18.04 -34.87 -62.05
CA PRO A 489 -19.13 -35.71 -61.52
C PRO A 489 -18.72 -36.75 -60.49
#